data_AF-A0A8J6LCX0-F1
#
_entry.id   AF-A0A8J6LCX0-F1
#
_cell.length_a   1.000
_cell.length_b   1.000
_cell.length_c   1.000
_cell.angle_alpha   90.00
_cell.angle_beta   90.00
_cell.angle_gamma   90.00
#
_symmetry.space_group_name_H-M   'P 1'
#
loop_
_entity.id
_entity.type
_entity.pdbx_description
1 polymer ?
#
loop_
_entity_poly.entity_id
_entity_poly.type
_entity_poly.pdbx_seq_one_letter_code
_entity_poly.pdbx_strand_id
1 'polypeptide(L)' 'MDFSSSETNQEDETEEGPLHIEAYQCLETAILWFQKQEECNNAQLSTLESLRDLAAVKICGKMKQEKD' A
#
# COMPACT_ATOMS: atom_id res chain seq x y z
N MET A 1 1.37 23.08 21.68
CA MET A 1 0.70 22.01 20.92
C MET A 1 1.76 20.97 20.66
N ASP A 2 1.70 19.88 21.42
CA ASP A 2 2.66 18.78 21.36
C ASP A 2 2.27 17.87 20.18
N PHE A 3 3.24 17.61 19.31
CA PHE A 3 3.08 16.89 18.06
C PHE A 3 3.07 15.38 18.36
N SER A 4 1.89 14.88 18.72
CA SER A 4 1.62 13.43 18.77
C SER A 4 1.55 12.88 17.35
N SER A 5 2.71 12.61 16.75
CA SER A 5 2.80 11.66 15.65
C SER A 5 2.73 10.27 16.24
N SER A 6 1.60 9.62 15.95
CA SER A 6 1.22 8.31 16.45
C SER A 6 2.32 7.29 16.18
N GLU A 7 2.79 6.65 17.26
CA GLU A 7 3.49 5.38 17.19
C GLU A 7 2.60 4.37 16.48
N THR A 8 3.05 3.86 15.34
CA THR A 8 2.54 2.60 14.79
C THR A 8 3.67 1.60 14.95
N ASN A 9 3.71 0.98 16.13
CA ASN A 9 4.46 -0.23 16.40
C ASN A 9 4.01 -1.31 15.40
N GLN A 10 4.88 -1.70 14.50
CA GLN A 10 4.71 -2.91 13.70
C GLN A 10 6.07 -3.54 13.45
N GLU A 11 6.71 -3.93 14.54
CA GLU A 11 7.74 -4.96 14.54
C GLU A 11 7.02 -6.31 14.47
N ASP A 12 6.98 -6.91 13.28
CA ASP A 12 6.79 -8.36 13.15
C ASP A 12 7.57 -8.84 11.92
N GLU A 13 8.75 -9.39 12.24
CA GLU A 13 9.46 -10.49 11.58
C GLU A 13 9.55 -10.54 10.04
N THR A 14 10.77 -10.22 9.56
CA THR A 14 11.54 -11.02 8.58
C THR A 14 10.89 -11.39 7.24
N GLU A 15 10.53 -10.40 6.42
CA GLU A 15 10.78 -10.48 4.98
C GLU A 15 11.42 -9.18 4.51
N GLU A 16 12.54 -9.30 3.81
CA GLU A 16 13.38 -8.24 3.25
C GLU A 16 12.64 -7.52 2.10
N GLY A 17 11.51 -6.88 2.40
CA GLY A 17 10.62 -6.27 1.44
C GLY A 17 9.90 -5.04 2.01
N PRO A 18 9.42 -4.13 1.14
CA PRO A 18 8.76 -2.89 1.57
C PRO A 18 7.53 -3.19 2.43
N LEU A 19 7.32 -2.37 3.46
CA LEU A 19 6.14 -2.45 4.33
C LEU A 19 4.87 -2.35 3.48
N HIS A 20 3.75 -2.95 3.91
CA HIS A 20 2.50 -2.87 3.12
C HIS A 20 2.04 -1.44 2.87
N ILE A 21 2.28 -0.54 3.84
CA ILE A 21 2.03 0.90 3.72
C ILE A 21 2.92 1.53 2.64
N GLU A 22 4.21 1.19 2.61
CA GLU A 22 5.14 1.67 1.58
C GLU A 22 4.76 1.13 0.19
N ALA A 23 4.37 -0.14 0.09
CA ALA A 23 3.89 -0.73 -1.15
C ALA A 23 2.63 -0.02 -1.67
N TYR A 24 1.68 0.31 -0.78
CA TYR A 24 0.50 1.10 -1.13
C TYR A 24 0.88 2.50 -1.66
N GLN A 25 1.75 3.22 -0.96
CA GLN A 25 2.18 4.57 -1.35
C GLN A 25 2.92 4.57 -2.69
N CYS A 26 3.79 3.57 -2.91
CA CYS A 26 4.50 3.39 -4.18
C CYS A 26 3.54 3.09 -5.33
N LEU A 27 2.54 2.23 -5.11
CA LEU A 27 1.53 1.90 -6.13
C LEU A 27 0.62 3.09 -6.44
N GLU A 28 0.19 3.85 -5.44
CA GLU A 28 -0.59 5.07 -5.61
C GLU A 28 0.18 6.12 -6.43
N THR A 29 1.47 6.31 -6.11
CA THR A 29 2.36 7.20 -6.87
C THR A 29 2.54 6.72 -8.31
N ALA A 30 2.73 5.40 -8.52
CA ALA A 30 2.86 4.83 -9.86
C ALA A 30 1.59 4.99 -10.69
N ILE A 31 0.40 4.83 -10.10
CA ILE A 31 -0.89 5.06 -10.77
C ILE A 31 -1.02 6.52 -11.20
N LEU A 32 -0.74 7.47 -10.29
CA LEU A 32 -0.79 8.91 -10.58
C LEU A 32 0.20 9.33 -11.67
N TRP A 33 1.37 8.69 -11.72
CA TRP A 33 2.36 8.91 -12.78
C TRP A 33 1.89 8.32 -14.11
N PHE A 34 1.36 7.09 -14.09
CA PHE A 34 0.93 6.36 -15.28
C PHE A 34 -0.28 7.02 -15.96
N GLN A 35 -1.21 7.56 -15.16
CA GLN A 35 -2.35 8.36 -15.65
C GLN A 35 -1.95 9.58 -16.48
N LYS A 36 -0.74 10.12 -16.27
CA LYS A 36 -0.22 11.30 -16.97
C LYS A 36 0.54 10.95 -18.25
N GLN A 37 0.79 9.66 -18.52
CA GLN A 37 1.48 9.23 -19.73
C GLN A 37 0.50 9.11 -20.89
N GLU A 38 0.92 9.50 -22.10
CA GLU A 38 0.11 9.37 -23.33
C GLU A 38 -0.18 7.90 -23.69
N GLU A 39 0.69 6.98 -23.22
CA GLU A 39 0.56 5.53 -23.40
C GLU A 39 -0.34 4.87 -22.35
N CYS A 40 -1.02 5.66 -21.52
CA CYS A 40 -1.88 5.18 -20.45
C CYS A 40 -2.98 4.26 -21.00
N ASN A 41 -2.84 2.96 -20.72
CA ASN A 41 -3.85 1.97 -21.04
C ASN A 41 -4.73 1.69 -19.82
N ASN A 42 -6.04 1.87 -19.97
CA ASN A 42 -7.02 1.58 -18.92
C ASN A 42 -6.88 0.16 -18.34
N ALA A 43 -6.53 -0.84 -19.16
CA ALA A 43 -6.33 -2.21 -18.67
C ALA A 43 -5.12 -2.34 -17.71
N GLN A 44 -4.02 -1.64 -18.00
CA GLN A 44 -2.84 -1.62 -17.14
C GLN A 44 -3.08 -0.79 -15.88
N LEU A 45 -3.81 0.31 -16.01
CA LEU A 45 -4.21 1.16 -14.90
C LEU A 45 -5.10 0.39 -13.91
N SER A 46 -6.14 -0.31 -14.38
CA SER A 46 -6.98 -1.16 -13.52
C SER A 46 -6.20 -2.30 -12.85
N THR A 47 -5.16 -2.81 -13.50
CA THR A 47 -4.26 -3.81 -12.90
C THR A 47 -3.45 -3.20 -11.75
N LEU A 48 -2.91 -1.99 -11.93
CA LEU A 48 -2.19 -1.26 -10.87
C LEU A 48 -3.11 -0.88 -9.70
N GLU A 49 -4.34 -0.46 -9.97
CA GLU A 49 -5.35 -0.19 -8.94
C GLU A 49 -5.69 -1.45 -8.15
N SER A 50 -5.84 -2.59 -8.83
CA SER A 50 -6.08 -3.88 -8.16
C SER A 50 -4.92 -4.29 -7.25
N LEU A 51 -3.67 -4.00 -7.65
CA LEU A 51 -2.48 -4.23 -6.82
C LEU A 51 -2.44 -3.28 -5.62
N ARG A 52 -2.80 -2.01 -5.81
CA ARG A 52 -2.93 -1.04 -4.71
C ARG A 52 -3.98 -1.49 -3.71
N ASP A 53 -5.13 -1.95 -4.21
CA ASP A 53 -6.22 -2.42 -3.38
C ASP A 53 -5.83 -3.71 -2.64
N LEU A 54 -5.04 -4.59 -3.25
CA LEU A 54 -4.45 -5.75 -2.56
C LEU A 54 -3.51 -5.33 -1.43
N ALA A 55 -2.66 -4.32 -1.64
CA ALA A 55 -1.82 -3.76 -0.60
C ALA A 55 -2.67 -3.14 0.53
N ALA A 56 -3.70 -2.37 0.19
CA ALA A 56 -4.64 -1.78 1.15
C ALA A 56 -5.39 -2.84 1.98
N VAL A 57 -5.84 -3.93 1.34
CA VAL A 57 -6.48 -5.07 2.00
C VAL A 57 -5.49 -5.76 2.94
N LYS A 58 -4.21 -5.86 2.61
CA LYS A 58 -3.20 -6.40 3.54
C LYS A 58 -2.89 -5.46 4.71
N ILE A 59 -2.90 -4.15 4.49
CA ILE A 59 -2.80 -3.15 5.58
C ILE A 59 -3.99 -3.31 6.54
N CYS A 60 -5.22 -3.37 6.01
CA CYS A 60 -6.45 -3.45 6.82
C CYS A 60 -6.68 -4.87 7.40
N GLY A 61 -6.25 -5.91 6.68
CA GLY A 61 -6.39 -7.31 7.04
C GLY A 61 -5.42 -7.78 8.13
N LYS A 62 -4.28 -7.10 8.31
CA LYS A 62 -3.39 -7.33 9.46
C LYS A 62 -4.03 -6.95 10.82
N MET A 63 -5.17 -6.25 10.84
CA MET A 63 -5.99 -6.08 12.05
C MET A 63 -6.90 -7.30 12.36
N LYS A 64 -6.84 -8.38 11.57
CA LYS A 64 -7.64 -9.60 11.77
C LYS A 64 -6.79 -10.89 11.80
N GLN A 65 -5.63 -10.82 12.44
CA GLN A 65 -5.00 -12.03 12.98
C GLN A 65 -4.88 -11.91 14.51
N GLU A 66 -6.05 -11.86 15.16
CA GLU A 66 -6.22 -12.39 16.52
C GLU A 66 -7.26 -13.51 16.42
N LYS A 67 -6.75 -14.73 16.27
CA LYS A 67 -7.36 -16.05 16.56
C LYS A 67 -6.43 -17.08 15.90
N ASP A 68 -5.71 -17.91 16.63
CA ASP A 68 -6.13 -18.68 17.81
C ASP A 68 -4.96 -18.87 18.79
#